data_AF-A0A7C1YI13-F1
#
_entry.id   AF-A0A7C1YI13-F1
#
_cell.length_a   1.000
_cell.length_b   1.000
_cell.length_c   1.000
_cell.angle_alpha   90.00
_cell.angle_beta   90.00
_cell.angle_gamma   90.00
#
_symmetry.space_group_name_H-M   'P 1'
#
loop_
_entity.id
_entity.type
_entity.pdbx_description
1 polymer ?
#
loop_
_entity_poly.entity_id
_entity_poly.type
_entity_poly.pdbx_seq_one_letter_code
_entity_poly.pdbx_strand_id
1 'polypeptide(L)'
;MLLCSNARVSCAKVWRYSCMADKRVVFFLHPALLFALCLTLPATTMAGSGTIVGSKHDLSSGTTTEICVFCHTPHSFNNDVNRDGVNDVSVTAAGGPAMAPLWNRRLSTVNGMFTPYKSASMNQDCPDTPSPVSLACLSCHDEVGGGAVLPSGDNEMHTLVNEPNLGNSEPQCTACHPSGNLPGSWWQIGPDVSNEHPISIDYATTYNADPWFKAPPSFQRGWSTVRLFNGRVECPSCHNAHDPTNVPFLRVSNSGSGLCYTCHDK
;
A
#
# COMPACT_ATOMS: atom_id res chain seq x y z
N MET A 1 -36.37 -36.06 -29.86
CA MET A 1 -35.10 -35.84 -29.14
C MET A 1 -35.47 -35.51 -27.70
N LEU A 2 -35.42 -36.46 -26.75
CA LEU A 2 -34.24 -36.86 -25.95
C LEU A 2 -33.46 -35.62 -25.48
N LEU A 3 -33.18 -35.35 -24.20
CA LEU A 3 -33.22 -36.07 -22.92
C LEU A 3 -33.13 -35.01 -21.80
N CYS A 4 -33.72 -35.25 -20.62
CA CYS A 4 -32.99 -34.99 -19.37
C CYS A 4 -33.55 -35.85 -18.24
N SER A 5 -32.65 -36.47 -17.49
CA SER A 5 -32.85 -37.66 -16.66
C SER A 5 -33.17 -37.31 -15.20
N ASN A 6 -34.15 -38.02 -14.65
CA ASN A 6 -34.53 -38.08 -13.23
C ASN A 6 -33.50 -38.83 -12.38
N ALA A 7 -33.41 -38.49 -11.08
CA ALA A 7 -33.58 -39.48 -10.00
C ALA A 7 -33.52 -38.82 -8.61
N ARG A 8 -34.67 -38.82 -7.91
CA ARG A 8 -34.73 -38.92 -6.43
C ARG A 8 -35.12 -40.36 -6.12
N VAL A 9 -34.45 -41.02 -5.18
CA VAL A 9 -34.88 -42.33 -4.68
C VAL A 9 -34.99 -42.30 -3.16
N SER A 10 -36.19 -42.67 -2.73
CA SER A 10 -36.70 -42.77 -1.37
C SER A 10 -36.12 -43.97 -0.62
N CYS A 11 -36.09 -43.78 0.70
CA CYS A 11 -35.74 -44.71 1.77
C CYS A 11 -36.69 -45.92 1.83
N ALA A 12 -36.13 -47.13 1.97
CA ALA A 12 -36.66 -48.25 2.77
C ALA A 12 -35.87 -49.54 2.49
N LYS A 13 -35.14 -50.06 3.48
CA LYS A 13 -35.13 -51.50 3.78
C LYS A 13 -34.49 -51.80 5.14
N VAL A 14 -35.37 -52.31 5.99
CA VAL A 14 -35.19 -52.95 7.29
C VAL A 14 -34.09 -54.01 7.23
N TRP A 15 -33.15 -53.97 8.18
CA TRP A 15 -32.25 -55.09 8.49
C TRP A 15 -32.44 -55.59 9.91
N ARG A 16 -32.44 -56.92 10.01
CA ARG A 16 -32.77 -57.77 11.14
C ARG A 16 -31.74 -57.66 12.26
N TYR A 17 -32.21 -57.70 13.50
CA TYR A 17 -31.38 -57.88 14.69
C TYR A 17 -30.92 -59.33 14.83
N SER A 18 -29.62 -59.54 15.08
CA SER A 18 -29.12 -60.76 15.72
C SER A 18 -28.01 -60.38 16.70
N CYS A 19 -28.16 -60.90 17.90
CA CYS A 19 -27.37 -60.66 19.10
C CYS A 19 -25.95 -61.24 18.96
N MET A 20 -24.93 -60.44 19.27
CA MET A 20 -23.68 -60.92 19.86
C MET A 20 -23.21 -59.90 20.91
N ALA A 21 -22.93 -60.40 22.10
CA ALA A 21 -22.65 -59.66 23.33
C ALA A 21 -21.21 -59.11 23.40
N ASP A 22 -21.04 -58.06 24.22
CA ASP A 22 -19.84 -57.67 24.98
C ASP A 22 -18.53 -57.40 24.19
N LYS A 23 -17.83 -56.26 24.29
CA LYS A 23 -17.56 -55.37 25.43
C LYS A 23 -17.30 -53.96 24.90
N ARG A 24 -17.99 -52.94 25.41
CA ARG A 24 -17.64 -51.54 25.11
C ARG A 24 -16.59 -51.06 26.12
N VAL A 25 -15.37 -50.85 25.64
CA VAL A 25 -14.36 -50.06 26.38
C VAL A 25 -14.84 -48.61 26.33
N VAL A 26 -15.47 -48.15 27.41
CA VAL A 26 -15.83 -46.74 27.58
C VAL A 26 -14.57 -46.01 28.05
N PHE A 27 -13.90 -45.32 27.13
CA PHE A 27 -12.88 -44.35 27.50
C PHE A 27 -13.57 -43.16 28.16
N PHE A 28 -13.50 -43.10 29.49
CA PHE A 28 -13.84 -41.89 30.25
C PHE A 28 -12.76 -40.84 30.01
N LEU A 29 -12.92 -40.07 28.93
CA LEU A 29 -12.16 -38.84 28.73
C LEU A 29 -12.50 -37.89 29.88
N HIS A 30 -11.54 -37.68 30.77
CA HIS A 30 -11.68 -36.80 31.91
C HIS A 30 -11.96 -35.36 31.42
N PRO A 31 -12.95 -34.64 32.01
CA PRO A 31 -13.30 -33.28 31.61
C PRO A 31 -12.16 -32.26 31.82
N ALA A 32 -11.10 -32.63 32.54
CA ALA A 32 -9.91 -31.82 32.73
C ALA A 32 -9.05 -31.66 31.46
N LEU A 33 -9.14 -32.57 30.48
CA LEU A 33 -8.28 -32.49 29.28
C LEU A 33 -8.84 -31.56 28.20
N LEU A 34 -10.14 -31.27 28.21
CA LEU A 34 -10.78 -30.34 27.26
C LEU A 34 -10.57 -28.87 27.64
N PHE A 35 -10.25 -28.57 28.91
CA PHE A 35 -9.96 -27.21 29.36
C PHE A 35 -8.52 -26.76 29.07
N ALA A 36 -7.59 -27.71 28.91
CA ALA A 36 -6.18 -27.40 28.64
C ALA A 36 -5.88 -27.11 27.16
N LEU A 37 -6.75 -27.53 26.24
CA LEU A 37 -6.53 -27.36 24.79
C LEU A 37 -7.03 -26.00 24.26
N CYS A 38 -7.78 -25.23 25.06
CA CYS A 38 -8.32 -23.94 24.63
C CYS A 38 -7.39 -22.74 24.97
N LEU A 39 -6.30 -22.97 25.70
CA LEU A 39 -5.39 -21.90 26.17
C LEU A 39 -4.12 -21.70 25.32
N THR A 40 -4.00 -22.36 24.17
CA THR A 40 -2.84 -22.23 23.27
C THR A 40 -3.21 -21.70 21.90
N LEU A 41 -4.26 -20.88 21.81
CA LEU A 41 -4.42 -20.01 20.64
C LEU A 41 -3.29 -18.97 20.72
N PRO A 42 -2.32 -18.95 19.80
CA PRO A 42 -1.41 -17.82 19.73
C PRO A 42 -2.28 -16.59 19.56
N ALA A 43 -2.12 -15.62 20.44
CA ALA A 43 -2.67 -14.29 20.24
C ALA A 43 -2.12 -13.81 18.90
N THR A 44 -2.90 -13.97 17.83
CA THR A 44 -2.67 -13.27 16.58
C THR A 44 -2.77 -11.81 16.96
N THR A 45 -1.62 -11.18 17.12
CA THR A 45 -1.52 -9.73 17.24
C THR A 45 -2.37 -9.17 16.13
N MET A 46 -3.49 -8.53 16.48
CA MET A 46 -4.23 -7.75 15.51
C MET A 46 -3.21 -6.80 14.89
N ALA A 47 -2.90 -6.99 13.60
CA ALA A 47 -2.15 -6.01 12.85
C ALA A 47 -2.91 -4.70 13.06
N GLY A 48 -2.29 -3.73 13.73
CA GLY A 48 -2.92 -2.45 14.00
C GLY A 48 -3.47 -1.93 12.68
N SER A 49 -4.79 -1.66 12.64
CA SER A 49 -5.34 -0.90 11.54
C SER A 49 -4.55 0.39 11.50
N GLY A 50 -3.85 0.64 10.40
CA GLY A 50 -3.12 1.89 10.22
C GLY A 50 -4.08 3.07 10.38
N THR A 51 -3.55 4.21 10.83
CA THR A 51 -4.32 5.42 11.05
C THR A 51 -3.56 6.61 10.49
N ILE A 52 -4.29 7.60 10.00
CA ILE A 52 -3.73 8.90 9.64
C ILE A 52 -4.20 10.00 10.58
N VAL A 53 -5.06 9.67 11.55
CA VAL A 53 -5.73 10.65 12.42
C VAL A 53 -4.71 11.48 13.20
N GLY A 54 -4.88 12.81 13.17
CA GLY A 54 -3.99 13.76 13.84
C GLY A 54 -2.63 13.95 13.16
N SER A 55 -2.40 13.30 12.02
CA SER A 55 -1.20 13.47 11.21
C SER A 55 -1.36 14.63 10.21
N LYS A 56 -0.28 14.99 9.51
CA LYS A 56 -0.35 15.96 8.40
C LYS A 56 -1.16 15.47 7.18
N HIS A 57 -1.40 14.16 7.09
CA HIS A 57 -2.24 13.56 6.04
C HIS A 57 -3.70 13.34 6.52
N ASP A 58 -4.05 13.75 7.74
CA ASP A 58 -5.45 13.82 8.17
C ASP A 58 -6.13 15.03 7.51
N LEU A 59 -6.71 14.81 6.34
CA LEU A 59 -7.39 15.86 5.57
C LEU A 59 -8.90 15.91 5.87
N SER A 60 -9.39 15.13 6.84
CA SER A 60 -10.80 15.07 7.20
C SER A 60 -11.29 16.40 7.72
N SER A 61 -12.39 16.92 7.19
CA SER A 61 -13.04 18.16 7.61
C SER A 61 -14.16 17.88 8.60
N GLY A 62 -14.65 18.93 9.28
CA GLY A 62 -15.95 18.84 9.98
C GLY A 62 -17.12 18.44 9.08
N THR A 63 -16.93 18.31 7.76
CA THR A 63 -17.93 17.90 6.77
C THR A 63 -17.77 16.45 6.29
N THR A 64 -16.66 15.74 6.58
CA THR A 64 -16.50 14.32 6.26
C THR A 64 -15.81 13.51 7.35
N THR A 65 -16.34 12.33 7.64
CA THR A 65 -15.69 11.35 8.55
C THR A 65 -14.81 10.35 7.80
N GLU A 66 -14.80 10.39 6.47
CA GLU A 66 -14.06 9.46 5.61
C GLU A 66 -12.63 9.95 5.39
N ILE A 67 -11.76 9.78 6.39
CA ILE A 67 -10.38 10.28 6.38
C ILE A 67 -9.55 9.73 5.19
N CYS A 68 -9.86 8.53 4.70
CA CYS A 68 -9.10 7.87 3.64
C CYS A 68 -9.50 8.31 2.22
N VAL A 69 -10.64 9.00 2.04
CA VAL A 69 -11.24 9.23 0.71
C VAL A 69 -10.37 10.10 -0.19
N PHE A 70 -9.47 10.89 0.40
CA PHE A 70 -8.53 11.75 -0.32
C PHE A 70 -7.37 10.98 -0.97
N CYS A 71 -7.13 9.75 -0.54
CA CYS A 71 -6.09 8.86 -1.07
C CYS A 71 -6.70 7.63 -1.73
N HIS A 72 -7.78 7.09 -1.16
CA HIS A 72 -8.35 5.81 -1.55
C HIS A 72 -9.82 5.91 -1.92
N THR A 73 -10.26 5.05 -2.83
CA THR A 73 -11.68 4.94 -3.18
C THR A 73 -12.10 3.49 -3.39
N PRO A 74 -13.24 3.04 -2.85
CA PRO A 74 -13.65 1.64 -2.95
C PRO A 74 -14.05 1.22 -4.37
N HIS A 75 -14.35 2.16 -5.26
CA HIS A 75 -14.74 1.91 -6.65
C HIS A 75 -14.33 3.08 -7.54
N SER A 76 -14.23 2.82 -8.86
CA SER A 76 -13.81 3.83 -9.84
C SER A 76 -12.46 4.47 -9.48
N PHE A 77 -11.48 3.62 -9.15
CA PHE A 77 -10.13 4.02 -8.74
C PHE A 77 -9.21 4.18 -9.95
N ASN A 78 -8.09 4.86 -9.74
CA ASN A 78 -7.01 4.92 -10.73
C ASN A 78 -6.34 3.55 -10.85
N ASN A 79 -6.43 2.97 -12.03
CA ASN A 79 -5.91 1.66 -12.35
C ASN A 79 -4.42 1.67 -12.72
N ASP A 80 -3.79 2.85 -12.87
CA ASP A 80 -2.34 2.98 -13.16
C ASP A 80 -1.45 2.71 -11.93
N VAL A 81 -2.00 2.81 -10.71
CA VAL A 81 -1.27 2.39 -9.49
C VAL A 81 -1.39 0.88 -9.34
N ASN A 82 -0.51 0.12 -9.98
CA ASN A 82 -0.27 -1.29 -9.69
C ASN A 82 1.02 -1.42 -8.84
N ARG A 83 1.17 -2.54 -8.14
CA ARG A 83 2.37 -2.81 -7.30
C ARG A 83 3.57 -3.27 -8.15
N ASP A 84 3.41 -3.46 -9.45
CA ASP A 84 4.48 -3.96 -10.33
C ASP A 84 5.42 -2.85 -10.82
N GLY A 85 5.05 -1.57 -10.66
CA GLY A 85 5.92 -0.44 -10.98
C GLY A 85 5.96 -0.09 -12.46
N VAL A 86 4.99 -0.54 -13.26
CA VAL A 86 4.83 -0.21 -14.67
C VAL A 86 3.63 0.73 -14.86
N ASN A 87 3.80 1.80 -15.64
CA ASN A 87 2.70 2.68 -16.03
C ASN A 87 1.78 1.93 -17.02
N ASP A 88 0.81 1.20 -16.48
CA ASP A 88 -0.15 0.43 -17.25
C ASP A 88 -1.33 1.32 -17.63
N VAL A 89 -1.31 1.90 -18.83
CA VAL A 89 -2.42 2.65 -19.46
C VAL A 89 -3.78 1.87 -19.49
N SER A 90 -3.79 0.60 -19.07
CA SER A 90 -4.99 -0.22 -18.96
C SER A 90 -4.81 -1.43 -18.04
N VAL A 91 -4.82 -1.24 -16.71
CA VAL A 91 -5.04 -2.40 -15.82
C VAL A 91 -6.50 -2.81 -15.93
N THR A 92 -6.76 -3.81 -16.77
CA THR A 92 -8.06 -4.47 -16.97
C THR A 92 -8.19 -5.68 -16.04
N ALA A 93 -8.12 -5.49 -14.72
CA ALA A 93 -8.75 -6.42 -13.76
C ALA A 93 -8.57 -5.94 -12.32
N ALA A 94 -9.69 -5.56 -11.69
CA ALA A 94 -9.83 -5.73 -10.25
C ALA A 94 -9.67 -7.24 -9.92
N GLY A 95 -8.62 -7.62 -9.19
CA GLY A 95 -8.48 -8.97 -8.61
C GLY A 95 -7.09 -9.63 -8.66
N GLY A 96 -6.05 -8.97 -9.17
CA GLY A 96 -4.69 -9.54 -9.18
C GLY A 96 -3.94 -9.43 -7.84
N PRO A 97 -3.01 -10.35 -7.50
CA PRO A 97 -2.24 -10.34 -6.23
C PRO A 97 -1.26 -9.15 -6.07
N ALA A 98 -1.23 -8.25 -7.06
CA ALA A 98 -0.38 -7.06 -7.15
C ALA A 98 -1.19 -5.75 -7.26
N MET A 99 -2.47 -5.74 -6.87
CA MET A 99 -3.20 -4.49 -6.77
C MET A 99 -2.61 -3.62 -5.66
N ALA A 100 -2.16 -2.41 -6.01
CA ALA A 100 -2.01 -1.37 -5.02
C ALA A 100 -3.40 -1.05 -4.43
N PRO A 101 -3.47 -0.47 -3.21
CA PRO A 101 -4.75 -0.07 -2.68
C PRO A 101 -5.39 0.96 -3.62
N LEU A 102 -6.69 0.78 -3.88
CA LEU A 102 -7.47 1.53 -4.87
C LEU A 102 -7.26 3.04 -4.72
N TRP A 103 -6.46 3.66 -5.60
CA TRP A 103 -6.00 5.05 -5.47
C TRP A 103 -7.03 6.01 -6.04
N ASN A 104 -7.31 7.10 -5.34
CA ASN A 104 -8.37 8.05 -5.71
C ASN A 104 -7.86 9.30 -6.45
N ARG A 105 -6.61 9.28 -6.96
CA ARG A 105 -6.06 10.41 -7.73
C ARG A 105 -5.48 9.94 -9.05
N ARG A 106 -5.39 10.84 -10.03
CA ARG A 106 -4.62 10.57 -11.25
C ARG A 106 -3.13 10.55 -10.92
N LEU A 107 -2.33 9.92 -11.78
CA LEU A 107 -0.88 9.98 -11.71
C LEU A 107 -0.37 10.76 -12.92
N SER A 108 0.71 11.51 -12.73
CA SER A 108 1.32 12.23 -13.83
C SER A 108 1.83 11.24 -14.87
N THR A 109 1.37 11.42 -16.11
CA THR A 109 1.80 10.64 -17.27
C THR A 109 2.83 11.38 -18.13
N VAL A 110 3.31 12.54 -17.66
CA VAL A 110 4.21 13.40 -18.45
C VAL A 110 5.64 12.92 -18.28
N ASN A 111 6.17 12.29 -19.32
CA ASN A 111 7.56 11.84 -19.33
C ASN A 111 8.52 13.04 -19.31
N GLY A 112 9.57 12.96 -18.48
CA GLY A 112 10.59 13.99 -18.32
C GLY A 112 10.13 15.20 -17.50
N MET A 113 8.97 15.10 -16.83
CA MET A 113 8.48 16.13 -15.91
C MET A 113 9.32 16.22 -14.65
N PHE A 114 9.85 15.09 -14.16
CA PHE A 114 10.62 15.03 -12.93
C PHE A 114 12.11 15.24 -13.17
N THR A 115 12.76 15.96 -12.28
CA THR A 115 14.24 16.02 -12.21
C THR A 115 14.70 15.05 -11.13
N PRO A 116 15.22 13.86 -11.49
CA PRO A 116 15.58 12.86 -10.49
C PRO A 116 16.90 13.19 -9.79
N TYR A 117 17.12 12.56 -8.63
CA TYR A 117 18.41 12.58 -7.95
C TYR A 117 19.51 12.04 -8.85
N LYS A 118 20.63 12.77 -8.91
CA LYS A 118 21.82 12.41 -9.67
C LYS A 118 23.07 12.75 -8.88
N SER A 119 23.98 11.78 -8.76
CA SER A 119 25.31 11.98 -8.18
C SER A 119 26.34 11.14 -8.93
N ALA A 120 27.57 11.65 -9.00
CA ALA A 120 28.71 10.92 -9.56
C ALA A 120 29.06 9.65 -8.77
N SER A 121 28.57 9.53 -7.53
CA SER A 121 28.77 8.36 -6.67
C SER A 121 27.69 7.28 -6.84
N MET A 122 26.74 7.45 -7.77
CA MET A 122 25.68 6.45 -8.00
C MET A 122 26.13 5.37 -8.98
N ASN A 123 25.67 4.15 -8.73
CA ASN A 123 25.92 3.00 -9.61
C ASN A 123 24.77 2.70 -10.57
N GLN A 124 23.66 3.43 -10.48
CA GLN A 124 22.56 3.36 -11.41
C GLN A 124 21.91 4.73 -11.57
N ASP A 125 21.39 4.99 -12.76
CA ASP A 125 20.58 6.18 -13.00
C ASP A 125 19.16 5.96 -12.46
N CYS A 126 18.59 7.01 -11.88
CA CYS A 126 17.17 7.07 -11.60
C CYS A 126 16.40 7.21 -12.93
N PRO A 127 15.21 6.61 -13.05
CA PRO A 127 14.38 6.82 -14.23
C PRO A 127 13.86 8.26 -14.29
N ASP A 128 13.74 8.82 -15.51
CA ASP A 128 13.20 10.18 -15.76
C ASP A 128 11.71 10.31 -15.37
N THR A 129 11.01 9.18 -15.24
CA THR A 129 9.65 9.10 -14.72
C THR A 129 9.64 8.12 -13.54
N PRO A 130 9.28 8.57 -12.32
CA PRO A 130 9.11 7.68 -11.18
C PRO A 130 8.08 6.58 -11.48
N SER A 131 8.22 5.43 -10.82
CA SER A 131 7.25 4.35 -10.91
C SER A 131 5.90 4.79 -10.34
N PRO A 132 4.79 4.13 -10.73
CA PRO A 132 3.47 4.39 -10.18
C PRO A 132 3.39 4.39 -8.64
N VAL A 133 4.26 3.62 -7.98
CA VAL A 133 4.32 3.53 -6.51
C VAL A 133 4.75 4.85 -5.88
N SER A 134 5.78 5.50 -6.45
CA SER A 134 6.22 6.82 -5.98
C SER A 134 5.36 7.95 -6.57
N LEU A 135 4.83 7.77 -7.79
CA LEU A 135 3.86 8.70 -8.38
C LEU A 135 2.59 8.81 -7.54
N ALA A 136 2.17 7.78 -6.81
CA ALA A 136 1.04 7.90 -5.88
C ALA A 136 1.29 9.01 -4.83
N CYS A 137 2.48 9.06 -4.23
CA CYS A 137 2.84 10.15 -3.32
C CYS A 137 2.94 11.49 -4.06
N LEU A 138 3.60 11.46 -5.21
CA LEU A 138 3.84 12.65 -6.03
C LEU A 138 2.56 13.21 -6.66
N SER A 139 1.46 12.46 -6.79
CA SER A 139 0.16 12.99 -7.23
C SER A 139 -0.45 14.07 -6.30
N CYS A 140 0.14 14.24 -5.11
CA CYS A 140 -0.11 15.39 -4.23
C CYS A 140 1.13 16.29 -4.05
N HIS A 141 2.33 15.75 -4.25
CA HIS A 141 3.59 16.36 -3.83
C HIS A 141 4.51 16.77 -4.99
N ASP A 142 4.14 16.49 -6.25
CA ASP A 142 4.94 16.77 -7.45
C ASP A 142 4.95 18.22 -7.88
N GLU A 143 4.14 19.06 -7.24
CA GLU A 143 4.14 20.52 -7.34
C GLU A 143 4.29 21.07 -8.76
N VAL A 144 3.67 20.41 -9.72
CA VAL A 144 3.29 21.12 -10.94
C VAL A 144 2.00 21.89 -10.64
N GLY A 145 2.18 22.80 -9.68
CA GLY A 145 1.15 23.53 -8.98
C GLY A 145 0.29 24.31 -9.96
N GLY A 146 -1.02 24.07 -9.89
CA GLY A 146 -2.05 24.98 -10.39
C GLY A 146 -1.93 25.47 -11.84
N GLY A 147 -1.11 24.82 -12.68
CA GLY A 147 -0.64 25.39 -13.94
C GLY A 147 -0.22 24.38 -15.01
N ALA A 148 0.25 23.16 -14.66
CA ALA A 148 0.11 22.06 -15.62
C ALA A 148 -1.33 21.61 -15.59
N VAL A 149 -2.11 22.36 -16.34
CA VAL A 149 -3.30 21.85 -16.98
C VAL A 149 -2.86 20.58 -17.72
N LEU A 150 -3.24 19.41 -17.20
CA LEU A 150 -3.33 18.22 -18.05
C LEU A 150 -4.12 18.64 -19.31
N PRO A 151 -3.95 18.01 -20.48
CA PRO A 151 -4.77 18.34 -21.65
C PRO A 151 -6.29 18.38 -21.39
N SER A 152 -6.76 17.82 -20.26
CA SER A 152 -8.12 17.89 -19.73
C SER A 152 -8.53 19.18 -18.99
N GLY A 153 -7.64 20.10 -18.62
CA GLY A 153 -8.02 21.29 -17.82
C GLY A 153 -7.74 21.18 -16.32
N ASP A 154 -7.38 20.00 -15.82
CA ASP A 154 -7.42 19.68 -14.38
C ASP A 154 -6.07 19.92 -13.69
N ASN A 155 -6.11 20.36 -12.42
CA ASN A 155 -4.96 20.36 -11.52
C ASN A 155 -4.89 19.03 -10.75
N GLU A 156 -3.92 18.20 -11.09
CA GLU A 156 -3.82 16.81 -10.63
C GLU A 156 -3.87 16.65 -9.10
N MET A 157 -3.46 17.68 -8.34
CA MET A 157 -3.42 17.72 -6.87
C MET A 157 -4.77 17.91 -6.16
N HIS A 158 -5.81 18.45 -6.81
CA HIS A 158 -7.13 18.61 -6.19
C HIS A 158 -8.17 17.63 -6.74
N THR A 159 -7.99 17.13 -7.96
CA THR A 159 -8.97 16.24 -8.59
C THR A 159 -8.91 14.82 -8.03
N LEU A 160 -10.05 14.35 -7.51
CA LEU A 160 -10.24 12.94 -7.17
C LEU A 160 -10.85 12.20 -8.38
N VAL A 161 -10.48 10.93 -8.57
CA VAL A 161 -11.04 10.09 -9.64
C VAL A 161 -12.50 9.74 -9.33
N ASN A 162 -12.81 9.53 -8.05
CA ASN A 162 -14.14 9.30 -7.54
C ASN A 162 -14.37 10.22 -6.33
N GLU A 163 -14.97 11.37 -6.61
CA GLU A 163 -15.32 12.34 -5.58
C GLU A 163 -16.39 11.77 -4.65
N PRO A 164 -16.24 11.93 -3.32
CA PRO A 164 -17.30 11.56 -2.40
C PRO A 164 -18.52 12.44 -2.65
N ASN A 165 -19.72 11.86 -2.62
CA ASN A 165 -20.99 12.55 -2.87
C ASN A 165 -21.40 13.45 -1.69
N LEU A 166 -20.51 14.35 -1.27
CA LEU A 166 -20.62 15.21 -0.09
C LEU A 166 -20.97 16.67 -0.45
N GLY A 167 -21.19 16.96 -1.73
CA GLY A 167 -21.60 18.29 -2.20
C GLY A 167 -20.47 19.34 -2.21
N ASN A 168 -19.31 19.03 -1.62
CA ASN A 168 -18.04 19.70 -1.81
C ASN A 168 -16.90 18.67 -1.83
N SER A 169 -16.29 18.50 -3.00
CA SER A 169 -15.15 17.60 -3.22
C SER A 169 -13.83 18.17 -2.70
N GLU A 170 -13.88 19.41 -2.22
CA GLU A 170 -12.74 20.10 -1.63
C GLU A 170 -12.37 19.47 -0.28
N PRO A 171 -11.12 18.98 -0.10
CA PRO A 171 -10.60 18.57 1.20
C PRO A 171 -10.71 19.69 2.23
N GLN A 172 -10.27 19.48 3.48
CA GLN A 172 -9.95 20.62 4.33
C GLN A 172 -8.92 21.52 3.62
N CYS A 173 -9.37 22.53 2.88
CA CYS A 173 -8.46 23.46 2.20
C CYS A 173 -7.54 24.12 3.22
N THR A 174 -7.98 24.33 4.47
CA THR A 174 -7.15 24.89 5.54
C THR A 174 -6.09 23.94 6.10
N ALA A 175 -6.25 22.62 5.95
CA ALA A 175 -5.22 21.65 6.35
C ALA A 175 -4.00 21.75 5.42
N CYS A 176 -4.25 21.96 4.13
CA CYS A 176 -3.21 22.27 3.16
C CYS A 176 -2.81 23.75 3.24
N HIS A 177 -3.78 24.68 3.16
CA HIS A 177 -3.68 26.15 3.07
C HIS A 177 -4.05 26.87 4.39
N PRO A 178 -3.28 26.73 5.48
CA PRO A 178 -3.62 27.35 6.76
C PRO A 178 -3.68 28.89 6.72
N SER A 179 -3.15 29.52 5.65
CA SER A 179 -3.14 30.98 5.44
C SER A 179 -3.59 31.40 4.02
N GLY A 180 -4.32 30.53 3.30
CA GLY A 180 -4.76 30.81 1.92
C GLY A 180 -3.67 30.66 0.84
N ASN A 181 -2.40 30.56 1.23
CA ASN A 181 -1.28 30.16 0.38
C ASN A 181 -0.48 29.05 1.08
N LEU A 182 0.09 28.16 0.27
CA LEU A 182 1.00 27.14 0.76
C LEU A 182 2.43 27.70 0.75
N PRO A 183 3.18 27.71 1.87
CA PRO A 183 4.63 27.77 1.77
C PRO A 183 5.10 26.47 1.11
N GLY A 184 5.62 26.54 -0.14
CA GLY A 184 6.10 25.40 -0.93
C GLY A 184 6.97 24.42 -0.13
N SER A 185 7.78 24.94 0.78
CA SER A 185 8.69 24.17 1.64
C SER A 185 8.04 23.10 2.54
N TRP A 186 6.72 23.04 2.67
CA TRP A 186 6.04 22.10 3.58
C TRP A 186 5.39 20.90 2.88
N TRP A 187 5.25 20.95 1.56
CA TRP A 187 4.49 19.97 0.78
C TRP A 187 5.06 19.74 -0.63
N GLN A 188 5.87 20.66 -1.16
CA GLN A 188 6.61 20.46 -2.39
C GLN A 188 7.69 19.39 -2.21
N ILE A 189 7.58 18.30 -2.95
CA ILE A 189 8.66 17.33 -3.10
C ILE A 189 9.16 17.34 -4.55
N GLY A 190 8.27 17.41 -5.53
CA GLY A 190 8.61 17.52 -6.95
C GLY A 190 8.29 18.90 -7.56
N PRO A 191 8.42 19.03 -8.88
CA PRO A 191 8.87 17.98 -9.82
C PRO A 191 10.38 17.77 -9.74
N ASP A 192 11.10 18.70 -9.12
CA ASP A 192 12.52 18.56 -8.80
C ASP A 192 12.69 17.72 -7.53
N VAL A 193 12.96 16.43 -7.71
CA VAL A 193 13.26 15.48 -6.63
C VAL A 193 14.77 15.22 -6.54
N SER A 194 15.61 16.13 -7.06
CA SER A 194 17.06 15.93 -7.15
C SER A 194 17.79 16.02 -5.81
N ASN A 195 17.12 16.56 -4.79
CA ASN A 195 17.56 16.63 -3.40
C ASN A 195 16.99 15.48 -2.53
N GLU A 196 16.10 14.66 -3.09
CA GLU A 196 15.46 13.55 -2.39
C GLU A 196 16.27 12.25 -2.50
N HIS A 197 15.96 11.27 -1.66
CA HIS A 197 16.59 9.96 -1.80
C HIS A 197 16.22 9.32 -3.14
N PRO A 198 17.15 8.68 -3.87
CA PRO A 198 16.84 7.94 -5.10
C PRO A 198 15.62 7.03 -4.95
N ILE A 199 14.66 7.19 -5.86
CA ILE A 199 13.43 6.40 -5.96
C ILE A 199 13.32 5.74 -7.33
N SER A 200 12.50 4.70 -7.40
CA SER A 200 12.27 3.87 -8.59
C SER A 200 13.51 3.15 -9.13
N ILE A 201 14.57 3.09 -8.32
CA ILE A 201 15.81 2.38 -8.58
C ILE A 201 15.72 0.91 -8.14
N ASP A 202 16.32 -0.02 -8.88
CA ASP A 202 16.34 -1.44 -8.55
C ASP A 202 17.40 -1.75 -7.49
N TYR A 203 17.00 -2.26 -6.32
CA TYR A 203 17.94 -2.43 -5.21
C TYR A 203 19.00 -3.49 -5.50
N ALA A 204 18.65 -4.56 -6.23
CA ALA A 204 19.59 -5.62 -6.57
C ALA A 204 20.73 -5.11 -7.47
N THR A 205 20.42 -4.21 -8.39
CA THR A 205 21.40 -3.54 -9.26
C THR A 205 22.39 -2.71 -8.44
N THR A 206 21.91 -1.91 -7.48
CA THR A 206 22.82 -1.17 -6.58
C THR A 206 23.69 -2.12 -5.77
N TYR A 207 23.09 -3.12 -5.12
CA TYR A 207 23.79 -4.07 -4.26
C TYR A 207 24.89 -4.84 -4.99
N ASN A 208 24.65 -5.25 -6.23
CA ASN A 208 25.64 -5.98 -7.02
C ASN A 208 26.78 -5.08 -7.55
N ALA A 209 26.55 -3.77 -7.62
CA ALA A 209 27.52 -2.80 -8.11
C ALA A 209 28.34 -2.14 -7.00
N ASP A 210 27.84 -2.12 -5.76
CA ASP A 210 28.49 -1.48 -4.61
C ASP A 210 28.47 -2.38 -3.36
N PRO A 211 29.65 -2.80 -2.86
CA PRO A 211 29.76 -3.67 -1.69
C PRO A 211 29.35 -3.00 -0.36
N TRP A 212 29.08 -1.70 -0.34
CA TRP A 212 28.63 -0.95 0.84
C TRP A 212 27.11 -0.97 1.04
N PHE A 213 26.39 -1.84 0.31
CA PHE A 213 24.97 -2.07 0.52
C PHE A 213 24.70 -3.41 1.19
N LYS A 214 23.73 -3.43 2.11
CA LYS A 214 23.31 -4.63 2.83
C LYS A 214 22.42 -5.51 1.96
N ALA A 215 22.64 -6.82 2.00
CA ALA A 215 21.72 -7.76 1.40
C ALA A 215 20.39 -7.80 2.21
N PRO A 216 19.22 -7.54 1.58
CA PRO A 216 17.93 -7.70 2.25
C PRO A 216 17.56 -9.17 2.41
N PRO A 217 16.72 -9.52 3.40
CA PRO A 217 16.11 -10.85 3.50
C PRO A 217 15.33 -11.26 2.25
N SER A 218 14.82 -10.27 1.48
CA SER A 218 14.21 -10.49 0.18
C SER A 218 14.51 -9.31 -0.74
N PHE A 219 15.18 -9.56 -1.86
CA PHE A 219 15.39 -8.52 -2.89
C PHE A 219 14.10 -8.02 -3.52
N GLN A 220 12.96 -8.70 -3.32
CA GLN A 220 11.66 -8.27 -3.84
C GLN A 220 10.83 -7.48 -2.82
N ARG A 221 11.05 -7.71 -1.51
CA ARG A 221 10.21 -7.16 -0.43
C ARG A 221 10.97 -6.31 0.59
N GLY A 222 12.30 -6.35 0.61
CA GLY A 222 13.14 -5.67 1.59
C GLY A 222 13.21 -6.40 2.93
N TRP A 223 13.28 -5.63 4.00
CA TRP A 223 13.30 -6.04 5.40
C TRP A 223 11.88 -6.06 5.99
N SER A 224 11.76 -6.45 7.25
CA SER A 224 10.50 -6.33 8.00
C SER A 224 10.13 -4.87 8.27
N THR A 225 11.13 -4.00 8.45
CA THR A 225 10.99 -2.60 8.83
C THR A 225 11.00 -1.66 7.63
N VAL A 226 12.00 -1.75 6.75
CA VAL A 226 12.08 -1.03 5.47
C VAL A 226 11.65 -1.96 4.35
N ARG A 227 10.78 -1.50 3.46
CA ARG A 227 10.21 -2.34 2.40
C ARG A 227 10.83 -2.04 1.04
N LEU A 228 10.77 -3.01 0.13
CA LEU A 228 10.97 -2.79 -1.30
C LEU A 228 9.65 -3.12 -2.03
N PHE A 229 9.45 -2.48 -3.18
CA PHE A 229 8.25 -2.63 -3.99
C PHE A 229 8.67 -3.19 -5.35
N ASN A 230 8.40 -4.47 -5.58
CA ASN A 230 8.89 -5.20 -6.75
C ASN A 230 10.42 -5.06 -6.93
N GLY A 231 11.13 -5.10 -5.80
CA GLY A 231 12.59 -4.93 -5.72
C GLY A 231 13.12 -3.50 -5.89
N ARG A 232 12.24 -2.52 -6.09
CA ARG A 232 12.63 -1.11 -6.17
C ARG A 232 12.59 -0.40 -4.83
N VAL A 233 13.50 0.56 -4.68
CA VAL A 233 13.40 1.61 -3.65
C VAL A 233 12.39 2.63 -4.13
N GLU A 234 11.39 2.92 -3.30
CA GLU A 234 10.28 3.84 -3.60
C GLU A 234 10.00 4.70 -2.36
N CYS A 235 9.23 5.79 -2.49
CA CYS A 235 8.78 6.60 -1.34
C CYS A 235 8.26 5.75 -0.16
N PRO A 236 7.33 4.79 -0.37
CA PRO A 236 6.83 3.96 0.73
C PRO A 236 7.83 2.89 1.23
N SER A 237 9.06 2.84 0.72
CA SER A 237 10.13 1.99 1.29
C SER A 237 10.53 2.49 2.66
N CYS A 238 10.62 3.82 2.79
CA CYS A 238 10.97 4.52 4.02
C CYS A 238 9.74 5.09 4.73
N HIS A 239 8.72 5.51 3.97
CA HIS A 239 7.52 6.12 4.52
C HIS A 239 6.35 5.11 4.62
N ASN A 240 5.54 5.25 5.67
CA ASN A 240 4.30 4.54 5.87
C ASN A 240 3.21 5.55 6.24
N ALA A 241 2.52 6.08 5.23
CA ALA A 241 1.49 7.10 5.41
C ALA A 241 0.40 6.70 6.43
N HIS A 242 0.21 5.40 6.67
CA HIS A 242 -0.74 4.86 7.64
C HIS A 242 -0.19 4.70 9.07
N ASP A 243 1.01 5.22 9.35
CA ASP A 243 1.64 5.17 10.67
C ASP A 243 2.38 6.49 10.97
N PRO A 244 1.74 7.42 11.71
CA PRO A 244 2.32 8.72 12.05
C PRO A 244 3.36 8.66 13.19
N THR A 245 3.72 7.47 13.70
CA THR A 245 4.56 7.32 14.90
C THR A 245 5.92 8.00 14.76
N ASN A 246 6.62 7.84 13.64
CA ASN A 246 7.90 8.50 13.41
C ASN A 246 7.71 9.59 12.38
N VAL A 247 7.71 10.87 12.76
CA VAL A 247 7.51 11.98 11.81
C VAL A 247 8.75 12.12 10.88
N PRO A 248 8.58 12.29 9.55
CA PRO A 248 7.34 12.31 8.77
C PRO A 248 6.96 10.92 8.21
N PHE A 249 6.19 10.12 8.97
CA PHE A 249 5.76 8.76 8.63
C PHE A 249 6.87 7.75 8.34
N LEU A 250 8.06 7.89 8.93
CA LEU A 250 9.12 6.91 8.73
C LEU A 250 8.72 5.54 9.32
N ARG A 251 8.99 4.48 8.58
CA ARG A 251 8.79 3.09 9.05
C ARG A 251 9.66 2.76 10.27
N VAL A 252 10.77 3.48 10.43
CA VAL A 252 11.73 3.35 11.53
C VAL A 252 12.18 4.74 11.94
N SER A 253 12.40 4.96 13.23
CA SER A 253 13.06 6.17 13.71
C SER A 253 14.42 6.35 13.03
N ASN A 254 14.71 7.56 12.55
CA ASN A 254 16.01 7.89 12.00
C ASN A 254 17.04 8.33 13.05
N SER A 255 16.76 8.09 14.35
CA SER A 255 17.73 8.34 15.43
C SER A 255 19.03 7.57 15.14
N GLY A 256 20.17 8.26 15.23
CA GLY A 256 21.47 7.66 14.90
C GLY A 256 21.60 7.14 13.46
N SER A 257 20.82 7.68 12.51
CA SER A 257 20.76 7.20 11.11
C SER A 257 20.26 5.76 10.97
N GLY A 258 19.44 5.28 11.92
CA GLY A 258 18.93 3.90 11.94
C GLY A 258 18.19 3.50 10.65
N LEU A 259 17.50 4.44 9.99
CA LEU A 259 16.87 4.19 8.70
C LEU A 259 17.92 3.94 7.60
N CYS A 260 18.91 4.83 7.48
CA CYS A 260 19.97 4.74 6.49
C CYS A 260 20.78 3.44 6.63
N TYR A 261 21.11 3.08 7.87
CA TYR A 261 21.87 1.86 8.17
C TYR A 261 21.06 0.57 8.02
N THR A 262 19.79 0.64 7.63
CA THR A 262 19.07 -0.55 7.18
C THR A 262 19.61 -1.04 5.83
N CYS A 263 19.99 -0.12 4.95
CA CYS A 263 20.42 -0.44 3.58
C CYS A 263 21.92 -0.19 3.34
N HIS A 264 22.54 0.75 4.05
CA HIS A 264 23.93 1.13 3.85
C HIS A 264 24.83 0.57 4.96
N ASP A 265 25.98 0.05 4.58
CA ASP A 265 27.15 -0.21 5.42
C ASP A 265 28.19 0.88 5.14
N LYS A 266 28.48 1.72 6.14
CA LYS A 266 29.52 2.75 6.07
C LYS A 266 30.82 2.27 6.70
#